data_AF-A0A9P7UIB7-F1
#
_entry.id   AF-A0A9P7UIB7-F1
#
_cell.length_a   1.000
_cell.length_b   1.000
_cell.length_c   1.000
_cell.angle_alpha   90.00
_cell.angle_beta   90.00
_cell.angle_gamma   90.00
#
_symmetry.space_group_name_H-M   'P 1'
#
loop_
_entity.id
_entity.type
_entity.pdbx_description
1 polymer ?
#
loop_
_entity_poly.entity_id
_entity_poly.type
_entity_poly.pdbx_seq_one_letter_code
_entity_poly.pdbx_strand_id
1 'polypeptide(L)'
;MSSDITLATEDETAFESTRTTPAPTGDLILVVGPSRYEIRVYALILSNASPIFASKIPKASYSEDAVVSDPPRFSLPDDDPKAMEIICHTIHGNSLNAEMGRIPPKLILNVAVIAAKYDCTLALTAAAEYWLSPEIMDTIAQSGVVHPEKKDLLLAAYWFRHGRAFETGSLRLITEISWSFSSLADGKSGEYELVALRIASELFFTPILTSDLVHGIQEKSFNMESK
;
A
#
# COMPACT_ATOMS: atom_id res chain seq x y z
N MET A 1 11.65 -54.83 -5.22
CA MET A 1 10.79 -53.81 -5.85
C MET A 1 10.36 -52.87 -4.74
N SER A 2 11.17 -51.84 -4.50
CA SER A 2 10.92 -50.79 -3.52
C SER A 2 11.23 -49.48 -4.21
N SER A 3 10.23 -48.60 -4.25
CA SER A 3 10.38 -47.21 -4.65
C SER A 3 9.14 -46.48 -4.13
N ASP A 4 9.19 -46.12 -2.86
CA ASP A 4 8.34 -45.08 -2.30
C ASP A 4 8.89 -43.73 -2.79
N ILE A 5 8.09 -43.07 -3.61
CA ILE A 5 8.28 -41.66 -4.00
C ILE A 5 7.67 -40.83 -2.88
N THR A 6 8.52 -40.27 -2.03
CA THR A 6 8.15 -39.17 -1.14
C THR A 6 8.22 -37.88 -1.96
N LEU A 7 7.06 -37.32 -2.30
CA LEU A 7 6.93 -35.96 -2.85
C LEU A 7 7.50 -34.98 -1.82
N ALA A 8 8.71 -34.48 -2.07
CA ALA A 8 9.19 -33.27 -1.43
C ALA A 8 8.39 -32.08 -1.99
N THR A 9 7.77 -31.33 -1.10
CA THR A 9 7.18 -30.03 -1.37
C THR A 9 8.31 -29.02 -1.64
N GLU A 10 8.64 -28.87 -2.91
CA GLU A 10 9.28 -27.67 -3.49
C GLU A 10 8.15 -26.62 -3.60
N ASP A 11 8.26 -25.35 -3.23
CA ASP A 11 9.38 -24.43 -3.28
C ASP A 11 9.05 -23.24 -2.36
N GLU A 12 9.65 -23.19 -1.17
CA GLU A 12 9.58 -22.06 -0.23
C GLU A 12 10.98 -21.43 -0.02
N THR A 13 11.86 -21.53 -1.03
CA THR A 13 13.26 -21.15 -0.89
C THR A 13 13.79 -20.39 -2.10
N ALA A 14 13.46 -19.09 -2.21
CA ALA A 14 14.31 -18.12 -2.93
C ALA A 14 13.96 -16.66 -2.60
N PHE A 15 14.16 -16.23 -1.34
CA PHE A 15 14.34 -14.79 -1.05
C PHE A 15 15.33 -14.58 0.09
N GLU A 16 16.53 -15.13 -0.06
CA GLU A 16 17.67 -14.77 0.77
C GLU A 16 18.50 -13.71 0.05
N SER A 17 17.90 -12.52 -0.08
CA SER A 17 18.63 -11.30 -0.40
C SER A 17 19.35 -10.87 0.87
N THR A 18 20.65 -10.58 0.79
CA THR A 18 21.47 -10.05 1.90
C THR A 18 20.72 -8.91 2.60
N ARG A 19 20.12 -9.23 3.77
CA ARG A 19 19.29 -8.33 4.57
C ARG A 19 20.14 -7.17 5.07
N THR A 20 20.20 -6.10 4.30
CA THR A 20 20.84 -4.85 4.71
C THR A 20 19.93 -4.19 5.72
N THR A 21 20.41 -3.96 6.94
CA THR A 21 19.63 -3.25 7.95
C THR A 21 19.48 -1.77 7.55
N PRO A 22 18.33 -1.10 7.82
CA PRO A 22 18.13 0.28 7.43
C PRO A 22 19.17 1.25 8.01
N ALA A 23 19.61 1.04 9.25
CA ALA A 23 20.64 1.85 9.87
C ALA A 23 21.62 0.97 10.65
N PRO A 24 22.76 0.56 10.04
CA PRO A 24 23.75 -0.29 10.70
C PRO A 24 24.27 0.28 12.03
N THR A 25 24.38 1.61 12.11
CA THR A 25 24.81 2.38 13.28
C THR A 25 23.66 3.09 13.99
N GLY A 26 22.42 2.65 13.76
CA GLY A 26 21.21 3.21 14.38
C GLY A 26 21.24 3.16 15.91
N ASP A 27 20.52 4.08 16.54
CA ASP A 27 20.42 4.26 18.00
C ASP A 27 19.14 3.65 18.59
N LEU A 28 18.34 2.93 17.78
CA LEU A 28 17.13 2.24 18.20
C LEU A 28 16.95 0.92 17.44
N ILE A 29 16.43 -0.10 18.13
CA ILE A 29 15.98 -1.35 17.52
C ILE A 29 14.45 -1.46 17.66
N LEU A 30 13.75 -1.57 16.53
CA LEU A 30 12.33 -1.93 16.51
C LEU A 30 12.22 -3.46 16.57
N VAL A 31 11.38 -3.98 17.46
CA VAL A 31 11.10 -5.41 17.59
C VAL A 31 9.68 -5.66 17.08
N VAL A 32 9.55 -6.19 15.87
CA VAL A 32 8.30 -6.18 15.09
C VAL A 32 7.68 -7.57 14.98
N GLY A 33 6.37 -7.63 15.17
CA GLY A 33 5.58 -8.83 14.98
C GLY A 33 5.80 -9.92 16.04
N PRO A 34 5.05 -11.03 15.96
CA PRO A 34 5.18 -12.16 16.88
C PRO A 34 6.51 -12.89 16.74
N SER A 35 7.14 -12.82 15.56
CA SER A 35 8.47 -13.37 15.30
C SER A 35 9.60 -12.54 15.93
N ARG A 36 9.29 -11.39 16.53
CA ARG A 36 10.26 -10.46 17.16
C ARG A 36 11.37 -10.05 16.19
N TYR A 37 11.00 -9.75 14.94
CA TYR A 37 11.93 -9.32 13.92
C TYR A 37 12.60 -7.99 14.32
N GLU A 38 13.93 -7.96 14.41
CA GLU A 38 14.68 -6.78 14.83
C GLU A 38 15.09 -5.91 13.64
N ILE A 39 14.71 -4.64 13.66
CA ILE A 39 15.04 -3.64 12.63
C ILE A 39 15.80 -2.49 13.31
N ARG A 40 17.06 -2.27 12.92
CA ARG A 40 17.88 -1.17 13.47
C ARG A 40 17.67 0.10 12.66
N VAL A 41 17.36 1.20 13.35
CA VAL A 41 16.95 2.50 12.78
C VAL A 41 17.61 3.66 13.52
N TYR A 42 17.62 4.83 12.91
CA TYR A 42 17.86 6.09 13.64
C TYR A 42 16.53 6.63 14.15
N ALA A 43 16.37 6.71 15.47
CA ALA A 43 15.17 7.20 16.14
C ALA A 43 14.82 8.64 15.73
N LEU A 44 15.82 9.50 15.52
CA LEU A 44 15.60 10.87 15.07
C LEU A 44 14.95 10.93 13.68
N ILE A 45 15.45 10.14 12.73
CA ILE A 45 14.90 10.10 11.36
C ILE A 45 13.47 9.54 11.39
N LEU A 46 13.26 8.44 12.13
CA LEU A 46 11.94 7.84 12.28
C LEU A 46 10.93 8.79 12.95
N SER A 47 11.36 9.53 13.97
CA SER A 47 10.53 10.53 14.66
C SER A 47 10.21 11.73 13.78
N ASN A 48 11.15 12.18 12.95
CA ASN A 48 10.89 13.27 11.99
C ASN A 48 9.88 12.85 10.91
N ALA A 49 9.88 11.58 10.52
CA ALA A 49 8.96 11.06 9.51
C ALA A 49 7.57 10.69 10.07
N SER A 50 7.42 10.58 11.39
CA SER A 50 6.20 10.08 12.04
C SER A 50 5.94 10.79 13.37
N PRO A 51 4.87 11.60 13.47
CA PRO A 51 4.43 12.20 14.73
C PRO A 51 4.11 11.14 15.80
N ILE A 52 3.58 9.98 15.38
CA ILE A 52 3.26 8.88 16.30
C ILE A 52 4.53 8.30 16.91
N PHE A 53 5.56 8.03 16.11
CA PHE A 53 6.85 7.59 16.64
C PHE A 53 7.51 8.66 17.49
N ALA A 54 7.47 9.94 17.08
CA ALA A 54 8.00 11.05 17.88
C ALA A 54 7.36 11.16 19.28
N SER A 55 6.08 10.79 19.39
CA SER A 55 5.34 10.80 20.67
C SER A 55 5.62 9.57 21.55
N LYS A 56 5.85 8.40 20.93
CA LYS A 56 5.94 7.11 21.63
C LYS A 56 7.36 6.68 21.94
N ILE A 57 8.32 7.04 21.09
CA ILE A 57 9.73 6.75 21.33
C ILE A 57 10.18 7.72 22.42
N PRO A 58 10.66 7.22 23.57
CA PRO A 58 11.19 8.09 24.60
C PRO A 58 12.29 8.96 23.98
N LYS A 59 12.29 10.25 24.30
CA LYS A 59 13.41 11.17 24.01
C LYS A 59 14.61 10.83 24.90
N ALA A 60 15.00 9.55 24.96
CA ALA A 60 16.20 9.13 25.63
C ALA A 60 17.36 9.80 24.90
N SER A 61 18.18 10.52 25.66
CA SER A 61 19.31 11.34 25.22
C SER A 61 20.04 10.71 24.03
N TYR A 62 19.72 11.18 22.82
CA TYR A 62 20.42 10.84 21.60
C TYR A 62 21.89 11.19 21.84
N SER A 63 22.75 10.19 22.06
CA SER A 63 24.17 10.46 22.23
C SER A 63 24.72 10.78 20.85
N GLU A 64 25.06 12.04 20.61
CA GLU A 64 25.66 12.50 19.35
C GLU A 64 27.00 11.80 19.04
N ASP A 65 27.63 11.15 20.04
CA ASP A 65 29.05 10.80 19.99
C ASP A 65 29.43 9.32 20.17
N ALA A 66 28.50 8.36 20.11
CA ALA A 66 28.89 6.95 20.16
C ALA A 66 27.98 6.04 19.33
N VAL A 67 28.59 5.13 18.56
CA VAL A 67 27.89 3.92 18.09
C VAL A 67 27.37 3.22 19.34
N VAL A 68 26.06 3.24 19.54
CA VAL A 68 25.44 2.57 20.69
C VAL A 68 25.65 1.07 20.50
N SER A 69 26.47 0.47 21.36
CA SER A 69 26.81 -0.95 21.26
C SER A 69 25.60 -1.85 21.51
N ASP A 70 24.64 -1.40 22.32
CA ASP A 70 23.36 -2.08 22.56
C ASP A 70 22.22 -1.05 22.60
N PRO A 71 21.60 -0.75 21.44
CA PRO A 71 20.50 0.20 21.37
C PRO A 71 19.26 -0.27 22.15
N PRO A 72 18.47 0.66 22.72
CA PRO A 72 17.18 0.33 23.30
C PRO A 72 16.24 -0.33 22.28
N ARG A 73 15.35 -1.19 22.78
CA ARG A 73 14.37 -1.93 21.98
C ARG A 73 12.97 -1.34 22.15
N PHE A 74 12.27 -1.08 21.05
CA PHE A 74 10.89 -0.62 21.02
C PHE A 74 9.99 -1.68 20.37
N SER A 75 9.02 -2.20 21.11
CA SER A 75 8.22 -3.36 20.68
C SER A 75 6.97 -2.96 19.90
N LEU A 76 6.74 -3.64 18.77
CA LEU A 76 5.64 -3.45 17.83
C LEU A 76 5.01 -4.82 17.47
N PRO A 77 4.34 -5.49 18.43
CA PRO A 77 3.96 -6.91 18.31
C PRO A 77 2.87 -7.17 17.26
N ASP A 78 2.04 -6.18 16.96
CA ASP A 78 0.88 -6.32 16.06
C ASP A 78 1.17 -5.90 14.62
N ASP A 79 2.38 -5.43 14.33
CA ASP A 79 2.76 -4.94 13.01
C ASP A 79 3.42 -6.03 12.16
N ASP A 80 3.19 -5.96 10.85
CA ASP A 80 3.81 -6.85 9.88
C ASP A 80 5.32 -6.53 9.73
N PRO A 81 6.23 -7.49 9.98
CA PRO A 81 7.66 -7.25 9.92
C PRO A 81 8.15 -6.75 8.55
N LYS A 82 7.61 -7.30 7.47
CA LYS A 82 8.08 -6.98 6.11
C LYS A 82 7.64 -5.59 5.67
N ALA A 83 6.40 -5.23 5.95
CA ALA A 83 5.89 -3.89 5.69
C ALA A 83 6.62 -2.83 6.54
N MET A 84 6.91 -3.11 7.81
CA MET A 84 7.70 -2.20 8.66
C MET A 84 9.14 -2.04 8.16
N GLU A 85 9.76 -3.13 7.69
CA GLU A 85 11.10 -3.09 7.08
C GLU A 85 11.11 -2.17 5.85
N ILE A 86 10.13 -2.30 4.96
CA ILE A 86 9.99 -1.43 3.79
C ILE A 86 9.87 0.05 4.22
N ILE A 87 8.96 0.34 5.17
CA ILE A 87 8.78 1.70 5.71
C ILE A 87 10.10 2.27 6.23
N CYS A 88 10.84 1.49 7.03
CA CYS A 88 12.11 1.92 7.59
C CYS A 88 13.15 2.17 6.50
N HIS A 89 13.29 1.28 5.52
CA HIS A 89 14.20 1.51 4.40
C HIS A 89 13.85 2.78 3.62
N THR A 90 12.58 2.98 3.30
CA THR A 90 12.11 4.17 2.58
C THR A 90 12.39 5.45 3.37
N ILE A 91 12.05 5.48 4.66
CA ILE A 91 12.28 6.66 5.54
C ILE A 91 13.77 6.97 5.70
N HIS A 92 14.62 5.95 5.75
CA HIS A 92 16.07 6.13 5.83
C HIS A 92 16.74 6.50 4.50
N GLY A 93 15.98 6.62 3.40
CA GLY A 93 16.54 6.91 2.09
C GLY A 93 17.38 5.76 1.53
N ASN A 94 17.29 4.56 2.12
CA ASN A 94 17.94 3.39 1.60
C ASN A 94 17.12 2.91 0.42
N SER A 95 17.71 2.96 -0.76
CA SER A 95 16.97 2.49 -1.91
C SER A 95 16.85 0.97 -1.87
N LEU A 96 15.60 0.50 -1.82
CA LEU A 96 15.20 -0.86 -2.16
C LEU A 96 15.31 -1.06 -3.69
N ASN A 97 16.41 -0.61 -4.30
CA ASN A 97 16.57 -0.32 -5.74
C ASN A 97 16.23 -1.52 -6.65
N ALA A 98 16.41 -2.76 -6.20
CA ALA A 98 16.09 -3.96 -6.97
C ALA A 98 14.73 -4.59 -6.60
N GLU A 99 14.12 -4.17 -5.48
CA GLU A 99 12.98 -4.83 -4.85
C GLU A 99 11.68 -4.01 -4.94
N MET A 100 11.75 -2.67 -5.06
CA MET A 100 10.56 -1.79 -5.14
C MET A 100 9.59 -2.15 -6.27
N GLY A 101 10.11 -2.57 -7.43
CA GLY A 101 9.31 -2.94 -8.59
C GLY A 101 8.72 -4.35 -8.53
N ARG A 102 9.00 -5.12 -7.46
CA ARG A 102 8.53 -6.51 -7.29
C ARG A 102 7.72 -6.71 -6.01
N ILE A 103 7.35 -5.64 -5.32
CA ILE A 103 6.56 -5.73 -4.08
C ILE A 103 5.14 -6.16 -4.46
N PRO A 104 4.64 -7.29 -3.91
CA PRO A 104 3.28 -7.73 -4.19
C PRO A 104 2.26 -6.68 -3.73
N PRO A 105 1.14 -6.48 -4.44
CA PRO A 105 0.09 -5.53 -4.06
C PRO A 105 -0.41 -5.66 -2.62
N LYS A 106 -0.52 -6.89 -2.13
CA LYS A 106 -0.91 -7.16 -0.75
C LYS A 106 0.06 -6.56 0.26
N LEU A 107 1.36 -6.63 -0.03
CA LEU A 107 2.41 -6.06 0.81
C LEU A 107 2.41 -4.52 0.71
N ILE A 108 2.15 -3.95 -0.47
CA ILE A 108 1.95 -2.50 -0.64
C ILE A 108 0.77 -2.01 0.21
N LEU A 109 -0.34 -2.75 0.24
CA LEU A 109 -1.47 -2.43 1.12
C LEU A 109 -1.09 -2.48 2.60
N ASN A 110 -0.36 -3.52 3.04
CA ASN A 110 0.10 -3.61 4.42
C ASN A 110 1.01 -2.42 4.80
N VAL A 111 1.91 -2.01 3.90
CA VAL A 111 2.73 -0.80 4.05
C VAL A 111 1.85 0.43 4.19
N ALA A 112 0.83 0.60 3.34
CA ALA A 112 -0.07 1.75 3.38
C ALA A 112 -0.85 1.83 4.70
N VAL A 113 -1.34 0.69 5.20
CA VAL A 113 -2.07 0.59 6.48
C VAL A 113 -1.16 0.98 7.65
N ILE A 114 0.07 0.45 7.70
CA ILE A 114 1.03 0.77 8.76
C ILE A 114 1.46 2.25 8.65
N ALA A 115 1.69 2.75 7.44
CA ALA A 115 2.05 4.15 7.23
C ALA A 115 0.95 5.09 7.72
N ALA A 116 -0.33 4.75 7.50
CA ALA A 116 -1.46 5.48 8.04
C ALA A 116 -1.56 5.36 9.58
N LYS A 117 -1.31 4.16 10.14
CA LYS A 117 -1.29 3.92 11.60
C LYS A 117 -0.26 4.78 12.33
N TYR A 118 0.91 4.95 11.74
CA TYR A 118 2.00 5.75 12.30
C TYR A 118 2.07 7.18 11.77
N ASP A 119 1.10 7.60 10.94
CA ASP A 119 1.04 8.93 10.32
C ASP A 119 2.35 9.32 9.61
N CYS A 120 2.92 8.39 8.85
CA CYS A 120 4.14 8.60 8.04
C CYS A 120 3.90 8.47 6.53
N THR A 121 2.64 8.53 6.09
CA THR A 121 2.29 8.45 4.66
C THR A 121 3.01 9.51 3.82
N LEU A 122 3.20 10.72 4.35
CA LEU A 122 3.92 11.80 3.68
C LEU A 122 5.38 11.42 3.37
N ALA A 123 6.06 10.75 4.30
CA ALA A 123 7.44 10.27 4.10
C ALA A 123 7.53 9.18 3.02
N LEU A 124 6.42 8.51 2.71
CA LEU A 124 6.32 7.47 1.69
C LEU A 124 5.78 7.98 0.35
N THR A 125 5.56 9.29 0.17
CA THR A 125 4.94 9.86 -1.05
C THR A 125 5.62 9.40 -2.34
N ALA A 126 6.95 9.45 -2.41
CA ALA A 126 7.68 9.03 -3.61
C ALA A 126 7.54 7.53 -3.90
N ALA A 127 7.49 6.71 -2.85
CA ALA A 127 7.24 5.27 -2.98
C ALA A 127 5.81 4.99 -3.45
N ALA A 128 4.83 5.70 -2.90
CA ALA A 128 3.42 5.58 -3.26
C ALA A 128 3.18 6.00 -4.73
N GLU A 129 3.76 7.11 -5.19
CA GLU A 129 3.67 7.54 -6.59
C GLU A 129 4.23 6.48 -7.56
N TYR A 130 5.32 5.81 -7.18
CA TYR A 130 5.88 4.72 -7.97
C TYR A 130 4.98 3.47 -7.97
N TRP A 131 4.58 3.00 -6.78
CA TRP A 131 3.77 1.77 -6.64
C TRP A 131 2.35 1.91 -7.20
N LEU A 132 1.83 3.12 -7.26
CA LEU A 132 0.48 3.43 -7.72
C LEU A 132 0.50 4.12 -9.09
N SER A 133 1.61 4.01 -9.83
CA SER A 133 1.69 4.56 -11.17
C SER A 133 0.67 3.88 -12.10
N PRO A 134 0.19 4.58 -13.14
CA PRO A 134 -0.73 4.00 -14.11
C PRO A 134 -0.24 2.67 -14.66
N GLU A 135 1.06 2.53 -14.95
CA GLU A 135 1.63 1.29 -15.50
C GLU A 135 1.44 0.08 -14.57
N ILE A 136 1.47 0.29 -13.26
CA ILE A 136 1.21 -0.75 -12.25
C ILE A 136 -0.30 -0.95 -12.04
N MET A 137 -1.07 0.14 -12.09
CA MET A 137 -2.52 0.18 -11.85
C MET A 137 -3.36 -0.22 -13.07
N ASP A 138 -2.81 -0.21 -14.29
CA ASP A 138 -3.52 -0.26 -15.60
C ASP A 138 -4.32 -1.55 -15.84
N THR A 139 -4.19 -2.51 -14.93
CA THR A 139 -4.81 -3.82 -15.06
C THR A 139 -5.88 -4.08 -13.99
N ILE A 140 -6.24 -3.10 -13.15
CA ILE A 140 -7.19 -3.27 -12.00
C ILE A 140 -8.43 -4.05 -12.36
N ALA A 141 -9.00 -3.74 -13.51
CA ALA A 141 -9.88 -4.62 -14.23
C ALA A 141 -9.21 -4.93 -15.58
N GLN A 142 -9.26 -6.19 -15.98
CA GLN A 142 -8.96 -6.56 -17.35
C GLN A 142 -10.00 -7.56 -17.77
N SER A 143 -10.61 -7.34 -18.93
CA SER A 143 -11.69 -8.19 -19.45
C SER A 143 -12.90 -8.31 -18.50
N GLY A 144 -13.19 -7.28 -17.69
CA GLY A 144 -14.36 -7.23 -16.80
C GLY A 144 -14.22 -7.98 -15.47
N VAL A 145 -13.04 -8.51 -15.15
CA VAL A 145 -12.78 -9.23 -13.88
C VAL A 145 -11.90 -8.40 -12.96
N VAL A 146 -12.30 -8.29 -11.69
CA VAL A 146 -11.47 -7.69 -10.63
C VAL A 146 -10.47 -8.72 -10.15
N HIS A 147 -9.17 -8.46 -10.34
CA HIS A 147 -8.14 -9.32 -9.77
C HIS A 147 -7.98 -9.04 -8.26
N PRO A 148 -7.97 -10.08 -7.38
CA PRO A 148 -7.88 -9.91 -5.93
C PRO A 148 -6.67 -9.10 -5.45
N GLU A 149 -5.56 -9.11 -6.20
CA GLU A 149 -4.37 -8.33 -5.87
C GLU A 149 -4.55 -6.83 -6.16
N LYS A 150 -5.46 -6.47 -7.07
CA LYS A 150 -5.60 -5.09 -7.55
C LYS A 150 -6.58 -4.25 -6.74
N LYS A 151 -7.52 -4.90 -6.04
CA LYS A 151 -8.24 -4.24 -4.92
C LYS A 151 -7.28 -3.78 -3.82
N ASP A 152 -6.17 -4.49 -3.62
CA ASP A 152 -5.20 -4.12 -2.59
C ASP A 152 -4.46 -2.83 -2.97
N LEU A 153 -4.17 -2.61 -4.27
CA LEU A 153 -3.61 -1.34 -4.75
C LEU A 153 -4.60 -0.17 -4.61
N LEU A 154 -5.88 -0.38 -4.89
CA LEU A 154 -6.91 0.65 -4.70
C LEU A 154 -7.04 1.02 -3.21
N LEU A 155 -7.07 0.02 -2.32
CA LEU A 155 -7.07 0.25 -0.87
C LEU A 155 -5.77 0.91 -0.41
N ALA A 156 -4.62 0.55 -0.99
CA ALA A 156 -3.35 1.19 -0.69
C ALA A 156 -3.38 2.68 -1.08
N ALA A 157 -3.92 3.02 -2.25
CA ALA A 157 -4.11 4.41 -2.67
C ALA A 157 -4.97 5.21 -1.68
N TYR A 158 -6.03 4.60 -1.16
CA TYR A 158 -6.85 5.19 -0.10
C TYR A 158 -6.04 5.45 1.18
N TRP A 159 -5.33 4.45 1.69
CA TRP A 159 -4.56 4.58 2.94
C TRP A 159 -3.38 5.55 2.82
N PHE A 160 -2.71 5.60 1.67
CA PHE A 160 -1.68 6.59 1.38
C PHE A 160 -2.24 8.00 1.16
N ARG A 161 -3.57 8.16 1.04
CA ARG A 161 -4.24 9.41 0.66
C ARG A 161 -3.80 9.90 -0.73
N HIS A 162 -3.53 8.96 -1.63
CA HIS A 162 -3.04 9.23 -2.99
C HIS A 162 -4.22 9.47 -3.95
N GLY A 163 -4.80 10.68 -3.90
CA GLY A 163 -6.06 11.04 -4.57
C GLY A 163 -6.14 10.67 -6.04
N ARG A 164 -5.12 11.02 -6.84
CA ARG A 164 -5.09 10.74 -8.29
C ARG A 164 -5.17 9.24 -8.62
N ALA A 165 -4.47 8.42 -7.85
CA ALA A 165 -4.42 6.97 -8.08
C ALA A 165 -5.72 6.30 -7.64
N PHE A 166 -6.30 6.78 -6.52
CA PHE A 166 -7.60 6.31 -6.06
C PHE A 166 -8.71 6.66 -7.05
N GLU A 167 -8.73 7.90 -7.55
CA GLU A 167 -9.69 8.36 -8.56
C GLU A 167 -9.56 7.56 -9.85
N THR A 168 -8.36 7.48 -10.42
CA THR A 168 -8.10 6.73 -11.66
C THR A 168 -8.45 5.25 -11.51
N GLY A 169 -8.00 4.62 -10.43
CA GLY A 169 -8.26 3.20 -10.16
C GLY A 169 -9.72 2.88 -9.94
N SER A 170 -10.45 3.72 -9.19
CA SER A 170 -11.88 3.54 -8.95
C SER A 170 -12.71 3.79 -10.22
N LEU A 171 -12.39 4.81 -11.03
CA LEU A 171 -13.04 5.05 -12.31
C LEU A 171 -12.83 3.86 -13.26
N ARG A 172 -11.60 3.32 -13.32
CA ARG A 172 -11.28 2.16 -14.15
C ARG A 172 -12.08 0.92 -13.71
N LEU A 173 -12.11 0.66 -12.40
CA LEU A 173 -12.90 -0.41 -11.81
C LEU A 173 -14.38 -0.30 -12.21
N ILE A 174 -14.98 0.88 -12.07
CA ILE A 174 -16.38 1.12 -12.40
C ILE A 174 -16.62 0.91 -13.90
N THR A 175 -15.80 1.52 -14.76
CA THR A 175 -16.01 1.52 -16.22
C THR A 175 -15.76 0.16 -16.89
N GLU A 176 -14.86 -0.66 -16.37
CA GLU A 176 -14.55 -1.97 -16.97
C GLU A 176 -15.40 -3.12 -16.43
N ILE A 177 -15.93 -3.02 -15.20
CA ILE A 177 -16.94 -3.96 -14.68
C ILE A 177 -18.31 -3.73 -15.36
N SER A 178 -18.51 -2.58 -16.00
CA SER A 178 -19.79 -2.11 -16.56
C SER A 178 -20.42 -2.99 -17.65
N TRP A 179 -19.83 -4.11 -18.06
CA TRP A 179 -20.38 -4.98 -19.11
C TRP A 179 -21.08 -6.25 -18.64
N SER A 180 -21.27 -6.48 -17.33
CA SER A 180 -22.32 -7.39 -16.84
C SER A 180 -22.44 -7.32 -15.31
N PHE A 181 -23.40 -6.56 -14.81
CA PHE A 181 -23.95 -6.77 -13.45
C PHE A 181 -24.93 -7.96 -13.41
N SER A 182 -25.06 -8.72 -14.51
CA SER A 182 -25.96 -9.87 -14.63
C SER A 182 -25.62 -10.99 -13.63
N SER A 183 -24.34 -11.15 -13.28
CA SER A 183 -23.86 -12.06 -12.23
C SER A 183 -24.13 -11.54 -10.80
N LEU A 184 -24.56 -10.29 -10.65
CA LEU A 184 -25.04 -9.75 -9.38
C LEU A 184 -26.55 -9.96 -9.20
N ALA A 185 -27.28 -10.15 -10.31
CA ALA A 185 -28.71 -10.41 -10.30
C ALA A 185 -29.06 -11.88 -9.99
N ASP A 186 -28.10 -12.81 -10.07
CA ASP A 186 -28.32 -14.24 -9.84
C ASP A 186 -28.21 -14.65 -8.35
N GLY A 187 -27.81 -13.72 -7.47
CA GLY A 187 -27.70 -13.93 -6.03
C GLY A 187 -26.56 -14.86 -5.60
N LYS A 188 -25.62 -15.20 -6.50
CA LYS A 188 -24.49 -16.10 -6.23
C LYS A 188 -23.16 -15.38 -6.05
N SER A 189 -23.17 -14.06 -6.06
CA SER A 189 -21.99 -13.21 -5.95
C SER A 189 -21.33 -13.35 -4.56
N GLY A 190 -20.00 -13.43 -4.54
CA GLY A 190 -19.21 -13.52 -3.32
C GLY A 190 -19.11 -12.19 -2.58
N GLU A 191 -18.68 -12.22 -1.32
CA GLU A 191 -18.58 -11.03 -0.44
C GLU A 191 -17.83 -9.84 -1.07
N TYR A 192 -16.90 -10.09 -1.99
CA TYR A 192 -16.12 -9.07 -2.69
C TYR A 192 -16.93 -8.21 -3.68
N GLU A 193 -17.96 -8.79 -4.31
CA GLU A 193 -18.84 -8.06 -5.23
C GLU A 193 -19.79 -7.11 -4.49
N LEU A 194 -20.17 -7.45 -3.25
CA LEU A 194 -20.93 -6.58 -2.36
C LEU A 194 -20.12 -5.35 -1.89
N VAL A 195 -18.81 -5.51 -1.68
CA VAL A 195 -17.91 -4.38 -1.33
C VAL A 195 -17.78 -3.41 -2.50
N ALA A 196 -17.62 -3.91 -3.73
CA ALA A 196 -17.59 -3.08 -4.93
C ALA A 196 -18.92 -2.32 -5.11
N LEU A 197 -20.07 -2.97 -4.88
CA LEU A 197 -21.40 -2.35 -4.83
C LEU A 197 -21.50 -1.25 -3.76
N ARG A 198 -20.98 -1.49 -2.55
CA ARG A 198 -21.02 -0.50 -1.47
C ARG A 198 -20.18 0.73 -1.82
N ILE A 199 -18.97 0.53 -2.34
CA ILE A 199 -18.11 1.64 -2.76
C ILE A 199 -18.75 2.41 -3.92
N ALA A 200 -19.28 1.72 -4.94
CA ALA A 200 -19.95 2.37 -6.06
C ALA A 200 -21.21 3.14 -5.61
N SER A 201 -22.07 2.55 -4.77
CA SER A 201 -23.27 3.21 -4.25
C SER A 201 -22.96 4.47 -3.47
N GLU A 202 -21.90 4.47 -2.65
CA GLU A 202 -21.52 5.65 -1.85
C GLU A 202 -20.85 6.74 -2.73
N LEU A 203 -20.17 6.35 -3.82
CA LEU A 203 -19.59 7.29 -4.80
C LEU A 203 -20.63 7.89 -5.77
N PHE A 204 -21.68 7.16 -6.14
CA PHE A 204 -22.74 7.66 -7.02
C PHE A 204 -23.83 8.47 -6.28
N PHE A 205 -23.92 8.38 -4.95
CA PHE A 205 -24.91 9.11 -4.15
C PHE A 205 -24.35 10.29 -3.34
N THR A 206 -23.05 10.59 -3.43
CA THR A 206 -22.49 11.81 -2.83
C THR A 206 -22.47 12.94 -3.86
N PRO A 207 -23.25 14.03 -3.68
CA PRO A 207 -23.18 15.20 -4.54
C PRO A 207 -22.00 16.06 -4.09
N ILE A 208 -20.78 15.62 -4.39
CA ILE A 208 -19.59 16.45 -4.19
C ILE A 208 -18.82 16.50 -5.50
N LEU A 209 -18.94 17.67 -6.16
CA LEU A 209 -18.16 18.16 -7.29
C LEU A 209 -18.50 17.58 -8.68
N THR A 210 -19.71 17.85 -9.16
CA THR A 210 -20.02 17.85 -10.60
C THR A 210 -20.69 19.16 -11.04
N SER A 211 -20.14 20.32 -10.65
CA SER A 211 -20.49 21.57 -11.35
C SER A 211 -19.80 21.67 -12.72
N ASP A 212 -18.62 21.07 -12.87
CA ASP A 212 -17.75 21.40 -14.00
C ASP A 212 -17.95 20.48 -15.23
N LEU A 213 -18.58 19.31 -15.06
CA LEU A 213 -18.92 18.44 -16.18
C LEU A 213 -20.30 18.75 -16.82
N VAL A 214 -21.22 19.39 -16.08
CA VAL A 214 -22.56 19.68 -16.60
C VAL A 214 -22.56 20.89 -17.54
N HIS A 215 -21.67 21.87 -17.32
CA HIS A 215 -21.58 23.03 -18.21
C HIS A 215 -20.98 22.72 -19.59
N GLY A 216 -20.05 21.77 -19.69
CA GLY A 216 -19.42 21.41 -20.98
C GLY A 216 -20.33 20.63 -21.94
N ILE A 217 -21.39 20.01 -21.43
CA ILE A 217 -22.32 19.21 -22.25
C ILE A 217 -23.46 20.10 -22.80
N GLN A 218 -23.90 21.12 -22.05
CA GLN A 218 -24.95 22.04 -22.51
C GLN A 218 -24.49 22.99 -23.65
N GLU A 219 -23.23 23.45 -23.66
CA GLU A 219 -22.74 24.33 -24.73
C GLU A 219 -22.54 23.62 -26.09
N LYS A 220 -22.25 22.30 -26.08
CA LYS A 220 -22.10 21.54 -27.33
C LYS A 220 -23.43 21.20 -28.00
N SER A 221 -24.51 21.11 -27.24
CA SER A 221 -25.85 20.83 -27.78
C SER A 221 -26.50 22.06 -28.42
N PHE A 222 -26.16 23.27 -27.98
CA PHE A 222 -26.80 24.49 -28.49
C PHE A 222 -26.22 25.00 -29.82
N ASN A 223 -25.02 24.52 -30.21
CA ASN A 223 -24.32 25.01 -31.41
C ASN A 223 -24.45 24.11 -32.66
N MET A 224 -25.28 23.06 -32.63
CA MET A 224 -25.56 22.20 -33.80
C MET A 224 -26.93 22.44 -34.46
N GLU A 225 -27.76 23.34 -33.95
CA GLU A 225 -29.08 23.68 -34.54
C GLU A 225 -29.14 25.04 -35.26
N SER A 226 -28.00 25.71 -35.46
CA SER A 226 -27.92 26.95 -36.24
C SER A 226 -26.89 26.85 -37.36
N LYS A 227 -27.21 26.08 -38.41
CA LYS A 227 -26.68 26.35 -39.75
C LYS A 227 -27.53 25.74 -40.86
#